data_AF-A0A962CJ83-F1
#
_entry.id   AF-A0A962CJ83-F1
#
_cell.length_a   1.000
_cell.length_b   1.000
_cell.length_c   1.000
_cell.angle_alpha   90.00
_cell.angle_beta   90.00
_cell.angle_gamma   90.00
#
_symmetry.space_group_name_H-M   'P 1'
#
loop_
_entity.id
_entity.type
_entity.pdbx_description
1 polymer ?
#
loop_
_entity_poly.entity_id
_entity_poly.type
_entity_poly.pdbx_seq_one_letter_code
_entity_poly.pdbx_strand_id
1 'polypeptide(L)'
;MLNKLWLGFFLTAAVAGLARWLVGGDETVFAAMVASLFDMARLSVEVMVLLFGTLSLWLGFLQIAEQAGLVAALARWLGPLFARLMPGVPRGHPAIGLITLNFAANGLGLDNAATPIGLRAMRELQTLNAEPESASNAQILFLVMNASSLTLLPVSIFMYRVQQGAPDPTLVFLPILLATCASSLAGLLSVALVQRLKLWDPVVLGFLGVGALFLGGFIAVLATLSATALAALSSLLGNLVLFAIIMLFLLVAALRKVAVYESFVEGARQGFDVAKNLLPYLVAMLCAVGVLRASGALDFALDGIRWLVAESGLDTRFVDALPTA
;
A
#
# COMPACT_ATOMS: atom_id res chain seq x y z
N MET A 1 -0.88 21.64 -1.63
CA MET A 1 -0.89 21.09 -3.01
C MET A 1 -2.24 20.52 -3.43
N LEU A 2 -2.93 19.75 -2.56
CA LEU A 2 -4.19 19.07 -2.89
C LEU A 2 -5.30 20.00 -3.42
N ASN A 3 -5.45 21.20 -2.84
CA ASN A 3 -6.42 22.20 -3.33
C ASN A 3 -6.21 22.57 -4.81
N LYS A 4 -4.95 22.83 -5.21
CA LYS A 4 -4.61 23.17 -6.59
C LYS A 4 -4.83 21.99 -7.54
N LEU A 5 -4.49 20.78 -7.10
CA LEU A 5 -4.65 19.56 -7.88
C LEU A 5 -6.12 19.23 -8.10
N TRP A 6 -6.93 19.28 -7.04
CA TRP A 6 -8.37 19.03 -7.09
C TRP A 6 -9.07 20.02 -8.02
N LEU A 7 -8.82 21.33 -7.85
CA LEU A 7 -9.35 22.35 -8.76
C LEU A 7 -8.84 22.14 -10.20
N GLY A 8 -7.57 21.80 -10.36
CA GLY A 8 -6.95 21.51 -11.64
C GLY A 8 -7.66 20.37 -12.38
N PHE A 9 -8.06 19.30 -11.70
CA PHE A 9 -8.83 18.21 -12.31
C PHE A 9 -10.17 18.69 -12.87
N PHE A 10 -10.92 19.49 -12.12
CA PHE A 10 -12.18 20.05 -12.60
C PHE A 10 -12.00 21.02 -13.77
N LEU A 11 -10.99 21.89 -13.71
CA LEU A 11 -10.71 22.85 -14.78
C LEU A 11 -10.28 22.13 -16.07
N THR A 12 -9.35 21.17 -15.98
CA THR A 12 -8.92 20.37 -17.12
C THR A 12 -10.07 19.57 -17.70
N ALA A 13 -10.92 18.99 -16.84
CA ALA A 13 -12.09 18.25 -17.27
C ALA A 13 -13.12 19.13 -17.96
N ALA A 14 -13.33 20.37 -17.48
CA ALA A 14 -14.23 21.33 -18.12
C ALA A 14 -13.72 21.71 -19.52
N VAL A 15 -12.41 21.96 -19.68
CA VAL A 15 -11.80 22.26 -20.98
C VAL A 15 -11.91 21.06 -21.93
N ALA A 16 -11.58 19.85 -21.46
CA ALA A 16 -11.68 18.64 -22.28
C ALA A 16 -13.14 18.32 -22.67
N GLY A 17 -14.09 18.50 -21.76
CA GLY A 17 -15.52 18.36 -22.03
C GLY A 17 -16.01 19.36 -23.06
N LEU A 18 -15.60 20.63 -22.96
CA LEU A 18 -15.91 21.65 -23.97
C LEU A 18 -15.31 21.31 -25.33
N ALA A 19 -14.08 20.79 -25.39
CA ALA A 19 -13.46 20.37 -26.64
C ALA A 19 -14.22 19.19 -27.27
N ARG A 20 -14.59 18.16 -26.49
CA ARG A 20 -15.39 17.03 -26.98
C ARG A 20 -16.76 17.44 -27.48
N TRP A 21 -17.40 18.39 -26.81
CA TRP A 21 -18.70 18.90 -27.24
C TRP A 21 -18.59 19.78 -28.50
N LEU A 22 -17.78 20.84 -28.45
CA LEU A 22 -17.73 21.86 -29.51
C LEU A 22 -16.96 21.42 -30.76
N VAL A 23 -15.91 20.62 -30.60
CA VAL A 23 -15.06 20.13 -31.71
C VAL A 23 -15.43 18.71 -32.09
N GLY A 24 -15.66 17.85 -31.10
CA GLY A 24 -15.99 16.43 -31.31
C GLY A 24 -17.48 16.15 -31.57
N GLY A 25 -18.38 17.11 -31.32
CA GLY A 25 -19.83 16.93 -31.50
C GLY A 25 -20.50 16.04 -30.46
N ASP A 26 -19.85 15.75 -29.33
CA ASP A 26 -20.40 14.90 -28.27
C ASP A 26 -21.27 15.71 -27.31
N GLU A 27 -22.57 15.77 -27.60
CA GLU A 27 -23.58 16.45 -26.75
C GLU A 27 -23.80 15.77 -25.39
N THR A 28 -23.35 14.52 -25.22
CA THR A 28 -23.60 13.72 -24.01
C THR A 28 -22.49 13.86 -22.96
N VAL A 29 -21.35 14.47 -23.32
CA VAL A 29 -20.15 14.52 -22.46
C VAL A 29 -20.43 15.13 -21.08
N PHE A 30 -21.19 16.22 -21.00
CA PHE A 30 -21.51 16.85 -19.71
C PHE A 30 -22.47 16.00 -18.88
N ALA A 31 -23.41 15.30 -19.51
CA ALA A 31 -24.27 14.35 -18.81
C ALA A 31 -23.45 13.19 -18.23
N ALA A 32 -22.48 12.66 -18.99
CA ALA A 32 -21.55 11.63 -18.53
C ALA A 32 -20.66 12.12 -17.37
N MET A 33 -20.13 13.34 -17.44
CA MET A 33 -19.34 13.95 -16.36
C MET A 33 -20.15 14.10 -15.07
N VAL A 34 -21.40 14.58 -15.17
CA VAL A 34 -22.29 14.73 -14.01
C VAL A 34 -22.69 13.36 -13.44
N ALA A 35 -23.03 12.39 -14.29
CA ALA A 35 -23.31 11.02 -13.85
C ALA A 35 -22.10 10.43 -13.09
N SER A 36 -20.90 10.62 -13.62
CA SER A 36 -19.66 10.15 -12.99
C SER A 36 -19.43 10.75 -11.59
N LEU A 37 -19.82 12.01 -11.33
CA LEU A 37 -19.76 12.59 -9.98
C LEU A 37 -20.58 11.77 -8.97
N PHE A 38 -21.83 11.47 -9.31
CA PHE A 38 -22.72 10.75 -8.42
C PHE A 38 -22.32 9.27 -8.29
N ASP A 39 -21.88 8.64 -9.38
CA ASP A 39 -21.36 7.26 -9.35
C ASP A 39 -20.13 7.15 -8.45
N MET A 40 -19.18 8.08 -8.55
CA MET A 40 -17.99 8.09 -7.70
C MET A 40 -18.31 8.43 -6.24
N ALA A 41 -19.29 9.29 -5.99
CA ALA A 41 -19.78 9.55 -4.64
C ALA A 41 -20.37 8.27 -4.01
N ARG A 42 -21.18 7.52 -4.77
CA ARG A 42 -21.71 6.22 -4.31
C ARG A 42 -20.60 5.20 -4.07
N LEU A 43 -19.69 5.05 -5.03
CA LEU A 43 -18.55 4.14 -4.93
C LEU A 43 -17.72 4.44 -3.68
N SER A 44 -17.51 5.72 -3.34
CA SER A 44 -16.77 6.10 -2.14
C SER A 44 -17.42 5.56 -0.86
N VAL A 45 -18.76 5.53 -0.78
CA VAL A 45 -19.49 4.98 0.38
C VAL A 45 -19.37 3.46 0.41
N GLU A 46 -19.49 2.78 -0.73
CA GLU A 46 -19.32 1.33 -0.83
C GLU A 46 -17.92 0.88 -0.38
N VAL A 47 -16.90 1.60 -0.84
CA VAL A 47 -15.51 1.41 -0.38
C VAL A 47 -15.39 1.69 1.12
N MET A 48 -16.05 2.72 1.63
CA MET A 48 -15.99 3.03 3.06
C MET A 48 -16.60 1.94 3.94
N VAL A 49 -17.70 1.30 3.53
CA VAL A 49 -18.29 0.17 4.29
C VAL A 49 -17.28 -0.96 4.42
N LEU A 50 -16.56 -1.29 3.35
CA LEU A 50 -15.48 -2.27 3.39
C LEU A 50 -14.36 -1.83 4.35
N LEU A 51 -13.92 -0.57 4.27
CA LEU A 51 -12.88 -0.02 5.13
C LEU A 51 -13.28 0.01 6.62
N PHE A 52 -14.55 0.30 6.94
CA PHE A 52 -15.04 0.22 8.32
C PHE A 52 -14.83 -1.17 8.91
N GLY A 53 -15.20 -2.22 8.17
CA GLY A 53 -15.01 -3.60 8.61
C GLY A 53 -13.54 -3.99 8.75
N THR A 54 -12.73 -3.72 7.72
CA THR A 54 -11.34 -4.17 7.67
C THR A 54 -10.45 -3.41 8.66
N LEU A 55 -10.57 -2.08 8.76
CA LEU A 55 -9.79 -1.29 9.72
C LEU A 55 -10.14 -1.68 11.17
N SER A 56 -11.42 -1.90 11.47
CA SER A 56 -11.85 -2.33 12.81
C SER A 56 -11.28 -3.71 13.18
N LEU A 57 -11.31 -4.66 12.25
CA LEU A 57 -10.76 -6.00 12.47
C LEU A 57 -9.26 -5.96 12.78
N TRP A 58 -8.49 -5.30 11.92
CA TRP A 58 -7.04 -5.33 12.02
C TRP A 58 -6.50 -4.47 13.16
N LEU A 59 -7.11 -3.31 13.43
CA LEU A 59 -6.73 -2.53 14.60
C LEU A 59 -7.18 -3.19 15.91
N GLY A 60 -8.25 -3.99 15.91
CA GLY A 60 -8.61 -4.85 17.05
C GLY A 60 -7.52 -5.88 17.37
N PHE A 61 -7.07 -6.65 16.38
CA PHE A 61 -5.96 -7.58 16.57
C PHE A 61 -4.63 -6.90 16.91
N LEU A 62 -4.38 -5.73 16.32
CA LEU A 62 -3.21 -4.91 16.64
C LEU A 62 -3.21 -4.50 18.12
N GLN A 63 -4.35 -4.04 18.63
CA GLN A 63 -4.50 -3.62 20.04
C GLN A 63 -4.24 -4.80 20.98
N ILE A 64 -4.71 -6.01 20.65
CA ILE A 64 -4.36 -7.23 21.39
C ILE A 64 -2.84 -7.45 21.40
N ALA A 65 -2.19 -7.37 20.24
CA ALA A 65 -0.74 -7.58 20.13
C ALA A 65 0.07 -6.51 20.89
N GLU A 66 -0.41 -5.27 20.91
CA GLU A 66 0.18 -4.16 21.68
C GLU A 66 0.06 -4.39 23.18
N GLN A 67 -1.13 -4.69 23.68
CA GLN A 67 -1.34 -4.98 25.11
C GLN A 67 -0.59 -6.25 25.54
N ALA A 68 -0.44 -7.22 24.65
CA ALA A 68 0.41 -8.39 24.86
C ALA A 68 1.91 -8.08 24.81
N GLY A 69 2.33 -6.86 24.45
CA GLY A 69 3.73 -6.45 24.36
C GLY A 69 4.51 -7.05 23.18
N LEU A 70 3.82 -7.63 22.20
CA LEU A 70 4.43 -8.17 20.98
C LEU A 70 5.01 -7.06 20.11
N VAL A 71 4.28 -5.95 19.95
CA VAL A 71 4.73 -4.78 19.18
C VAL A 71 6.00 -4.17 19.80
N ALA A 72 6.06 -4.07 21.13
CA ALA A 72 7.25 -3.61 21.83
C ALA A 72 8.45 -4.59 21.73
N ALA A 73 8.18 -5.90 21.64
CA ALA A 73 9.23 -6.89 21.40
C ALA A 73 9.82 -6.76 19.99
N LEU A 74 8.97 -6.62 18.97
CA LEU A 74 9.38 -6.37 17.59
C LEU A 74 10.17 -5.06 17.47
N ALA A 75 9.70 -3.98 18.10
CA ALA A 75 10.38 -2.69 18.11
C ALA A 75 11.77 -2.76 18.74
N ARG A 76 11.98 -3.59 19.77
CA ARG A 76 13.31 -3.82 20.35
C ARG A 76 14.22 -4.62 19.42
N TRP A 77 13.68 -5.62 18.72
CA TRP A 77 14.45 -6.45 17.81
C TRP A 77 14.95 -5.67 16.58
N LEU A 78 14.09 -4.87 15.95
CA LEU A 78 14.47 -4.00 14.81
C LEU A 78 14.98 -2.62 15.23
N GLY A 79 14.98 -2.30 16.53
CA GLY A 79 15.46 -1.04 17.06
C GLY A 79 16.87 -0.65 16.60
N PRO A 80 17.86 -1.57 16.54
CA PRO A 80 19.19 -1.25 16.02
C PRO A 80 19.19 -0.80 14.55
N LEU A 81 18.37 -1.42 13.71
CA LEU A 81 18.23 -1.07 12.29
C LEU A 81 17.60 0.31 12.13
N PHE A 82 16.43 0.52 12.75
CA PHE A 82 15.71 1.79 12.62
C PHE A 82 16.40 2.95 13.32
N ALA A 83 17.22 2.72 14.35
CA ALA A 83 18.07 3.78 14.91
C ALA A 83 19.07 4.34 13.88
N ARG A 84 19.43 3.58 12.83
CA ARG A 84 20.31 4.05 11.74
C ARG A 84 19.53 4.58 10.54
N LEU A 85 18.40 3.95 10.21
CA LEU A 85 17.57 4.36 9.07
C LEU A 85 16.65 5.54 9.38
N MET A 86 16.20 5.69 10.63
CA MET A 86 15.30 6.72 11.11
C MET A 86 15.86 7.39 12.38
N PRO A 87 17.00 8.10 12.29
CA PRO A 87 17.68 8.67 13.47
C PRO A 87 16.84 9.70 14.23
N GLY A 88 15.81 10.30 13.59
CA GLY A 88 14.89 11.24 14.22
C GLY A 88 13.80 10.60 15.08
N VAL A 89 13.68 9.27 15.10
CA VAL A 89 12.68 8.56 15.90
C VAL A 89 13.31 8.06 17.20
N PRO A 90 12.80 8.46 18.39
CA PRO A 90 13.33 7.99 19.66
C PRO A 90 13.30 6.47 19.80
N ARG A 91 14.31 5.91 20.47
CA ARG A 91 14.33 4.46 20.77
C ARG A 91 13.15 4.07 21.65
N GLY A 92 12.46 3.00 21.26
CA GLY A 92 11.27 2.52 21.98
C GLY A 92 9.98 3.26 21.63
N HIS A 93 10.01 4.23 20.71
CA HIS A 93 8.80 4.89 20.23
C HIS A 93 7.85 3.87 19.55
N PRO A 94 6.53 3.91 19.80
CA PRO A 94 5.54 3.00 19.22
C PRO A 94 5.61 2.90 17.68
N ALA A 95 5.92 4.01 17.01
CA ALA A 95 6.08 4.09 15.56
C ALA A 95 6.97 2.96 15.00
N ILE A 96 8.08 2.61 15.66
CA ILE A 96 9.00 1.57 15.17
C ILE A 96 8.32 0.20 15.13
N GLY A 97 7.56 -0.14 16.16
CA GLY A 97 6.81 -1.41 16.20
C GLY A 97 5.73 -1.47 15.14
N LEU A 98 5.00 -0.36 14.93
CA LEU A 98 3.96 -0.26 13.91
C LEU A 98 4.52 -0.34 12.48
N ILE A 99 5.62 0.36 12.19
CA ILE A 99 6.33 0.27 10.90
C ILE A 99 6.77 -1.16 10.63
N THR A 100 7.39 -1.79 11.65
CA THR A 100 7.84 -3.18 11.55
C THR A 100 6.70 -4.13 11.21
N LEU A 101 5.58 -4.00 11.92
CA LEU A 101 4.43 -4.85 11.70
C LEU A 101 3.75 -4.57 10.35
N ASN A 102 3.70 -3.31 9.92
CA ASN A 102 3.21 -2.94 8.61
C ASN A 102 4.06 -3.57 7.48
N PHE A 103 5.39 -3.49 7.57
CA PHE A 103 6.27 -4.14 6.59
C PHE A 103 6.15 -5.67 6.64
N ALA A 104 5.98 -6.26 7.82
CA ALA A 104 5.74 -7.70 7.94
C ALA A 104 4.40 -8.10 7.29
N ALA A 105 3.33 -7.33 7.51
CA ALA A 105 2.02 -7.57 6.91
C ALA A 105 2.08 -7.46 5.37
N ASN A 106 2.68 -6.40 4.83
CA ASN A 106 2.93 -6.26 3.38
C ASN A 106 3.77 -7.42 2.83
N GLY A 107 4.86 -7.77 3.51
CA GLY A 107 5.74 -8.88 3.15
C GLY A 107 5.01 -10.20 3.03
N LEU A 108 4.01 -10.44 3.88
CA LEU A 108 3.22 -11.67 3.89
C LEU A 108 1.99 -11.62 2.96
N GLY A 109 1.79 -10.55 2.20
CA GLY A 109 0.62 -10.38 1.33
C GLY A 109 -0.68 -10.12 2.09
N LEU A 110 -0.56 -9.60 3.32
CA LEU A 110 -1.69 -9.24 4.19
C LEU A 110 -2.03 -7.76 4.01
N ASP A 111 -2.20 -7.33 2.76
CA ASP A 111 -2.34 -5.92 2.38
C ASP A 111 -3.55 -5.24 3.06
N ASN A 112 -4.60 -6.04 3.31
CA ASN A 112 -5.78 -5.63 4.06
C ASN A 112 -5.49 -5.26 5.52
N ALA A 113 -4.47 -5.87 6.12
CA ALA A 113 -3.96 -5.57 7.47
C ALA A 113 -2.93 -4.47 7.47
N ALA A 114 -2.09 -4.40 6.44
CA ALA A 114 -0.98 -3.47 6.41
C ALA A 114 -1.45 -2.02 6.37
N THR A 115 -2.43 -1.69 5.53
CA THR A 115 -2.97 -0.32 5.38
C THR A 115 -3.42 0.32 6.71
N PRO A 116 -4.28 -0.32 7.54
CA PRO A 116 -4.66 0.22 8.86
C PRO A 116 -3.45 0.50 9.76
N ILE A 117 -2.53 -0.46 9.82
CA ILE A 117 -1.33 -0.39 10.67
C ILE A 117 -0.42 0.74 10.18
N GLY A 118 -0.31 0.92 8.86
CA GLY A 118 0.50 1.97 8.24
C GLY A 118 -0.05 3.36 8.47
N LEU A 119 -1.37 3.55 8.43
CA LEU A 119 -2.00 4.83 8.80
C LEU A 119 -1.72 5.18 10.27
N ARG A 120 -1.80 4.19 11.17
CA ARG A 120 -1.45 4.40 12.58
C ARG A 120 0.04 4.71 12.76
N ALA A 121 0.93 3.99 12.06
CA ALA A 121 2.36 4.27 12.04
C ALA A 121 2.65 5.72 11.58
N MET A 122 1.98 6.17 10.52
CA MET A 122 2.14 7.52 10.00
C MET A 122 1.68 8.59 11.00
N ARG A 123 0.58 8.33 11.74
CA ARG A 123 0.13 9.22 12.82
C ARG A 123 1.14 9.29 13.96
N GLU A 124 1.69 8.14 14.38
CA GLU A 124 2.74 8.10 15.41
C GLU A 124 4.04 8.78 14.96
N LEU A 125 4.38 8.76 13.67
CA LEU A 125 5.50 9.55 13.15
C LEU A 125 5.15 11.05 13.12
N GLN A 126 3.90 11.40 12.85
CA GLN A 126 3.44 12.78 12.80
C GLN A 126 3.47 13.46 14.18
N THR A 127 3.29 12.73 15.29
CA THR A 127 3.43 13.30 16.65
C THR A 127 4.86 13.76 16.96
N LEU A 128 5.85 13.20 16.25
CA LEU A 128 7.26 13.58 16.36
C LEU A 128 7.65 14.68 15.36
N ASN A 129 6.76 15.06 14.45
CA ASN A 129 7.07 15.98 13.38
C ASN A 129 6.99 17.44 13.88
N ALA A 130 8.14 18.12 13.88
CA ALA A 130 8.23 19.54 14.25
C ALA A 130 7.55 20.46 13.23
N GLU A 131 7.40 20.03 11.97
CA GLU A 131 6.77 20.79 10.89
C GLU A 131 5.57 20.00 10.32
N PRO A 132 4.37 20.12 10.92
CA PRO A 132 3.23 19.24 10.59
C PRO A 132 2.82 19.24 9.11
N GLU A 133 3.06 20.34 8.39
CA GLU A 133 2.71 20.50 6.97
C GLU A 133 3.77 19.93 6.00
N SER A 134 4.91 19.47 6.52
CA SER A 134 6.04 18.92 5.74
C SER A 134 6.37 17.51 6.22
N ALA A 135 6.59 16.58 5.30
CA ALA A 135 6.92 15.21 5.68
C ALA A 135 8.34 15.13 6.28
N SER A 136 8.45 14.57 7.48
CA SER A 136 9.75 14.28 8.10
C SER A 136 10.49 13.15 7.38
N ASN A 137 11.82 13.08 7.56
CA ASN A 137 12.65 12.04 6.96
C ASN A 137 12.16 10.61 7.25
N ALA A 138 11.67 10.35 8.46
CA ALA A 138 11.13 9.05 8.86
C ALA A 138 9.81 8.74 8.12
N GLN A 139 8.94 9.74 7.93
CA GLN A 139 7.71 9.59 7.15
C GLN A 139 8.00 9.37 5.68
N ILE A 140 8.97 10.08 5.10
CA ILE A 140 9.41 9.89 3.71
C ILE A 140 9.94 8.47 3.51
N LEU A 141 10.86 8.01 4.37
CA LEU A 141 11.39 6.65 4.27
C LEU A 141 10.28 5.62 4.42
N PHE A 142 9.41 5.78 5.42
CA PHE A 142 8.30 4.86 5.63
C PHE A 142 7.36 4.80 4.43
N LEU A 143 6.98 5.96 3.89
CA LEU A 143 6.08 6.07 2.74
C LEU A 143 6.69 5.46 1.47
N VAL A 144 7.96 5.74 1.18
CA VAL A 144 8.66 5.19 0.00
C VAL A 144 8.77 3.66 0.10
N MET A 145 9.17 3.14 1.26
CA MET A 145 9.27 1.70 1.48
C MET A 145 7.90 1.01 1.51
N ASN A 146 6.85 1.71 1.95
CA ASN A 146 5.50 1.19 1.91
C ASN A 146 4.94 1.20 0.48
N ALA A 147 5.24 2.23 -0.32
CA ALA A 147 4.84 2.32 -1.73
C ALA A 147 5.54 1.28 -2.62
N SER A 148 6.76 0.86 -2.26
CA SER A 148 7.45 -0.21 -2.99
C SER A 148 6.89 -1.62 -2.73
N SER A 149 6.02 -1.76 -1.72
CA SER A 149 5.17 -2.94 -1.42
C SER A 149 5.84 -4.28 -1.72
N LEU A 150 6.95 -4.59 -1.03
CA LEU A 150 7.56 -5.92 -1.14
C LEU A 150 6.56 -6.97 -0.64
N THR A 151 6.10 -7.84 -1.54
CA THR A 151 5.15 -8.93 -1.24
C THR A 151 5.79 -10.26 -1.59
N LEU A 152 6.01 -11.12 -0.58
CA LEU A 152 6.64 -12.44 -0.77
C LEU A 152 5.70 -13.45 -1.43
N LEU A 153 4.38 -13.36 -1.18
CA LEU A 153 3.35 -14.22 -1.73
C LEU A 153 2.12 -13.39 -2.14
N PRO A 154 1.91 -13.10 -3.44
CA PRO A 154 0.81 -12.25 -3.91
C PRO A 154 -0.49 -13.04 -4.07
N VAL A 155 -1.01 -13.56 -2.95
CA VAL A 155 -2.19 -14.47 -2.91
C VAL A 155 -3.43 -13.80 -3.51
N SER A 156 -3.62 -12.50 -3.26
CA SER A 156 -4.72 -11.71 -3.82
C SER A 156 -4.68 -11.67 -5.34
N ILE A 157 -3.51 -11.46 -5.94
CA ILE A 157 -3.32 -11.44 -7.39
C ILE A 157 -3.58 -12.81 -8.01
N PHE A 158 -3.16 -13.90 -7.35
CA PHE A 158 -3.50 -15.25 -7.80
C PHE A 158 -5.01 -15.47 -7.82
N MET A 159 -5.71 -15.04 -6.76
CA MET A 159 -7.17 -15.18 -6.68
C MET A 159 -7.88 -14.37 -7.76
N TYR A 160 -7.46 -13.13 -8.01
CA TYR A 160 -8.01 -12.33 -9.11
C TYR A 160 -7.78 -13.00 -10.46
N ARG A 161 -6.60 -13.57 -10.70
CA ARG A 161 -6.30 -14.29 -11.95
C ARG A 161 -7.17 -15.53 -12.10
N VAL A 162 -7.42 -16.29 -11.03
CA VAL A 162 -8.37 -17.41 -11.04
C VAL A 162 -9.77 -16.93 -11.41
N GLN A 163 -10.26 -15.86 -10.78
CA GLN A 163 -11.59 -15.30 -11.04
C GLN A 163 -11.75 -14.79 -12.48
N GLN A 164 -10.66 -14.32 -13.09
CA GLN A 164 -10.61 -13.88 -14.48
C GLN A 164 -10.31 -15.03 -15.47
N GLY A 165 -10.29 -16.29 -15.01
CA GLY A 165 -10.13 -17.47 -15.87
C GLY A 165 -8.70 -17.70 -16.38
N ALA A 166 -7.67 -17.18 -15.70
CA ALA A 166 -6.29 -17.38 -16.11
C ALA A 166 -5.91 -18.88 -16.03
N PRO A 167 -5.33 -19.47 -17.10
CA PRO A 167 -4.97 -20.89 -17.14
C PRO A 167 -3.86 -21.26 -16.15
N ASP A 168 -2.95 -20.31 -15.90
CA ASP A 168 -1.97 -20.40 -14.81
C ASP A 168 -1.93 -19.06 -14.05
N PRO A 169 -2.60 -19.01 -12.88
CA PRO A 169 -2.62 -17.84 -12.01
C PRO A 169 -1.24 -17.47 -11.46
N THR A 170 -0.31 -18.42 -11.37
CA THR A 170 0.98 -18.27 -10.68
C THR A 170 2.14 -17.83 -11.55
N LEU A 171 1.98 -17.81 -12.89
CA LEU A 171 3.04 -17.36 -13.82
C LEU A 171 3.62 -15.98 -13.48
N VAL A 172 2.81 -15.11 -12.87
CA VAL A 172 3.23 -13.75 -12.49
C VAL A 172 4.05 -13.71 -11.21
N PHE A 173 4.18 -14.82 -10.49
CA PHE A 173 4.80 -14.86 -9.17
C PHE A 173 6.24 -14.34 -9.14
N LEU A 174 7.13 -15.00 -9.89
CA LEU A 174 8.54 -14.66 -9.90
C LEU A 174 8.79 -13.24 -10.46
N PRO A 175 8.12 -12.81 -11.55
CA PRO A 175 8.16 -11.41 -11.99
C PRO A 175 7.73 -10.40 -10.91
N ILE A 176 6.63 -10.64 -10.20
CA ILE A 176 6.15 -9.76 -9.11
C ILE A 176 7.19 -9.67 -8.00
N LEU A 177 7.72 -10.81 -7.55
CA LEU A 177 8.70 -10.84 -6.48
C LEU A 177 9.99 -10.09 -6.86
N LEU A 178 10.52 -10.33 -8.07
CA LEU A 178 11.71 -9.64 -8.55
C LEU A 178 11.47 -8.12 -8.74
N ALA A 179 10.33 -7.75 -9.32
CA ALA A 179 9.99 -6.35 -9.54
C ALA A 179 9.82 -5.57 -8.23
N THR A 180 9.14 -6.16 -7.23
CA THR A 180 8.94 -5.52 -5.92
C THR A 180 10.23 -5.46 -5.10
N CYS A 181 11.13 -6.44 -5.23
CA CYS A 181 12.47 -6.38 -4.66
C CYS A 181 13.30 -5.26 -5.29
N ALA A 182 13.30 -5.16 -6.61
CA ALA A 182 13.99 -4.10 -7.34
C ALA A 182 13.45 -2.71 -6.98
N SER A 183 12.12 -2.56 -6.93
CA SER A 183 11.45 -1.33 -6.51
C SER A 183 11.82 -0.94 -5.06
N SER A 184 11.80 -1.90 -4.14
CA SER A 184 12.15 -1.66 -2.73
C SER A 184 13.61 -1.27 -2.54
N LEU A 185 14.52 -1.90 -3.28
CA LEU A 185 15.93 -1.54 -3.28
C LEU A 185 16.14 -0.15 -3.88
N ALA A 186 15.52 0.14 -5.03
CA ALA A 186 15.60 1.45 -5.67
C ALA A 186 15.03 2.56 -4.75
N GLY A 187 13.91 2.31 -4.09
CA GLY A 187 13.29 3.22 -3.12
C GLY A 187 14.21 3.49 -1.93
N LEU A 188 14.76 2.43 -1.31
CA LEU A 188 15.70 2.56 -0.19
C LEU A 188 16.95 3.35 -0.60
N LEU A 189 17.56 3.01 -1.74
CA LEU A 189 18.76 3.67 -2.25
C LEU A 189 18.49 5.16 -2.57
N SER A 190 17.35 5.47 -3.16
CA SER A 190 16.95 6.85 -3.48
C SER A 190 16.79 7.68 -2.21
N VAL A 191 16.09 7.14 -1.21
CA VAL A 191 15.93 7.83 0.09
C VAL A 191 17.27 7.95 0.80
N ALA A 192 18.10 6.90 0.79
CA ALA A 192 19.41 6.93 1.41
C ALA A 192 20.35 7.97 0.76
N LEU A 193 20.28 8.15 -0.56
CA LEU A 193 21.04 9.17 -1.27
C LEU A 193 20.59 10.59 -0.84
N VAL A 194 19.29 10.85 -0.86
CA VAL A 194 18.72 12.17 -0.55
C VAL A 194 18.90 12.53 0.93
N GLN A 195 18.60 11.60 1.83
CA GLN A 195 18.72 11.79 3.28
C GLN A 195 20.13 11.51 3.83
N ARG A 196 21.07 11.10 2.96
CA ARG A 196 22.46 10.74 3.30
C ARG A 196 22.57 9.66 4.38
N LEU A 197 21.73 8.64 4.29
CA LEU A 197 21.75 7.49 5.20
C LEU A 197 23.00 6.62 4.94
N LYS A 198 23.65 6.19 6.02
CA LYS A 198 24.86 5.36 5.95
C LYS A 198 24.47 3.89 5.79
N LEU A 199 24.11 3.47 4.57
CA LEU A 199 23.77 2.07 4.30
C LEU A 199 24.95 1.10 4.49
N TRP A 200 26.18 1.63 4.41
CA TRP A 200 27.43 0.89 4.69
C TRP A 200 27.68 0.64 6.18
N ASP A 201 26.80 1.12 7.06
CA ASP A 201 26.90 0.81 8.48
C ASP A 201 26.78 -0.71 8.70
N PRO A 202 27.66 -1.34 9.52
CA PRO A 202 27.65 -2.79 9.73
C PRO A 202 26.30 -3.34 10.21
N VAL A 203 25.53 -2.56 10.97
CA VAL A 203 24.19 -2.99 11.41
C VAL A 203 23.25 -3.03 10.22
N VAL A 204 23.23 -1.98 9.40
CA VAL A 204 22.38 -1.90 8.21
C VAL A 204 22.76 -2.99 7.20
N LEU A 205 24.04 -3.16 6.91
CA LEU A 205 24.54 -4.22 6.03
C LEU A 205 24.22 -5.61 6.58
N GLY A 206 24.29 -5.81 7.91
CA GLY A 206 23.91 -7.07 8.55
C GLY A 206 22.44 -7.42 8.29
N PHE A 207 21.53 -6.46 8.52
CA PHE A 207 20.10 -6.68 8.26
C PHE A 207 19.79 -6.85 6.77
N LEU A 208 20.39 -6.03 5.90
CA LEU A 208 20.22 -6.16 4.45
C LEU A 208 20.78 -7.50 3.94
N GLY A 209 21.92 -7.95 4.46
CA GLY A 209 22.55 -9.22 4.13
C GLY A 209 21.70 -10.41 4.57
N VAL A 210 21.20 -10.41 5.82
CA VAL A 210 20.27 -11.44 6.30
C VAL A 210 18.98 -11.46 5.48
N GLY A 211 18.42 -10.29 5.18
CA GLY A 211 17.23 -10.17 4.33
C GLY A 211 17.47 -10.70 2.90
N ALA A 212 18.60 -10.35 2.29
CA ALA A 212 18.99 -10.83 0.97
C ALA A 212 19.23 -12.34 0.93
N LEU A 213 19.87 -12.91 1.97
CA LEU A 213 20.07 -14.36 2.08
C LEU A 213 18.74 -15.09 2.28
N PHE A 214 17.85 -14.56 3.14
CA PHE A 214 16.52 -15.13 3.34
C PHE A 214 15.71 -15.11 2.05
N LEU A 215 15.64 -13.95 1.38
CA LEU A 215 14.90 -13.77 0.14
C LEU A 215 15.50 -14.61 -1.00
N GLY A 216 16.82 -14.61 -1.15
CA GLY A 216 17.52 -15.40 -2.17
C GLY A 216 17.33 -16.90 -1.94
N GLY A 217 17.41 -17.36 -0.69
CA GLY A 217 17.11 -18.75 -0.32
C GLY A 217 15.65 -19.11 -0.57
N PHE A 218 14.72 -18.22 -0.24
CA PHE A 218 13.29 -18.40 -0.50
C PHE A 218 13.01 -18.51 -2.00
N ILE A 219 13.54 -17.59 -2.82
CA ILE A 219 13.43 -17.63 -4.28
C ILE A 219 14.04 -18.91 -4.84
N ALA A 220 15.23 -19.31 -4.37
CA ALA A 220 15.90 -20.53 -4.83
C ALA A 220 15.06 -21.78 -4.53
N VAL A 221 14.43 -21.88 -3.36
CA VAL A 221 13.53 -22.98 -3.02
C VAL A 221 12.31 -22.96 -3.95
N LEU A 222 11.65 -21.81 -4.10
CA LEU A 222 10.45 -21.72 -4.94
C LEU A 222 10.74 -21.98 -6.42
N ALA A 223 11.93 -21.65 -6.91
CA ALA A 223 12.37 -21.93 -8.26
C ALA A 223 12.55 -23.44 -8.55
N THR A 224 12.65 -24.29 -7.51
CA THR A 224 12.71 -25.76 -7.68
C THR A 224 11.33 -26.42 -7.72
N LEU A 225 10.26 -25.68 -7.39
CA LEU A 225 8.90 -26.22 -7.37
C LEU A 225 8.26 -26.17 -8.77
N SER A 226 7.42 -27.16 -9.08
CA SER A 226 6.54 -27.10 -10.25
C SER A 226 5.47 -26.01 -10.06
N ALA A 227 4.93 -25.46 -11.16
CA ALA A 227 3.86 -24.47 -11.11
C ALA A 227 2.64 -24.94 -10.28
N THR A 228 2.29 -26.23 -10.38
CA THR A 228 1.21 -26.85 -9.60
C THR A 228 1.53 -26.92 -8.11
N ALA A 229 2.76 -27.27 -7.74
CA ALA A 229 3.20 -27.30 -6.34
C ALA A 229 3.30 -25.89 -5.75
N LEU A 230 3.77 -24.91 -6.53
CA LEU A 230 3.87 -23.51 -6.14
C LEU A 230 2.48 -22.90 -5.89
N ALA A 231 1.49 -23.20 -6.74
CA ALA A 231 0.11 -22.75 -6.56
C ALA A 231 -0.53 -23.31 -5.28
N ALA A 232 -0.39 -24.63 -5.06
CA ALA A 232 -0.92 -25.29 -3.87
C ALA A 232 -0.24 -24.77 -2.59
N LEU A 233 1.09 -24.62 -2.63
CA LEU A 233 1.88 -24.11 -1.51
C LEU A 233 1.53 -22.66 -1.18
N SER A 234 1.39 -21.79 -2.19
CA SER A 234 1.09 -20.37 -1.98
C SER A 234 -0.28 -20.14 -1.35
N SER A 235 -1.30 -20.88 -1.78
CA SER A 235 -2.67 -20.77 -1.23
C SER A 235 -2.75 -21.28 0.21
N LEU A 236 -2.13 -22.43 0.50
CA LEU A 236 -2.11 -23.01 1.84
C LEU A 236 -1.28 -22.16 2.80
N LEU A 237 -0.06 -21.78 2.41
CA LEU A 237 0.84 -20.99 3.26
C LEU A 237 0.25 -19.62 3.59
N GLY A 238 -0.31 -18.89 2.62
CA GLY A 238 -0.85 -17.54 2.88
C GLY A 238 -1.94 -17.54 3.94
N ASN A 239 -2.96 -18.40 3.78
CA ASN A 239 -4.08 -18.50 4.72
C ASN A 239 -3.63 -19.05 6.09
N LEU A 240 -2.75 -20.06 6.09
CA LEU A 240 -2.24 -20.67 7.32
C LEU A 240 -1.38 -19.69 8.10
N VAL A 241 -0.49 -18.95 7.45
CA VAL A 241 0.36 -17.94 8.09
C VAL A 241 -0.49 -16.81 8.66
N LEU A 242 -1.49 -16.33 7.92
CA LEU A 242 -2.39 -15.30 8.42
C LEU A 242 -3.11 -15.74 9.69
N PHE A 243 -3.74 -16.91 9.64
CA PHE A 243 -4.49 -17.43 10.78
C PHE A 243 -3.56 -17.76 11.95
N ALA A 244 -2.36 -18.28 11.68
CA ALA A 244 -1.35 -18.55 12.70
C ALA A 244 -0.87 -17.25 13.40
N ILE A 245 -0.75 -16.14 12.69
CA ILE A 245 -0.41 -14.84 13.29
C ILE A 245 -1.53 -14.34 14.21
N ILE A 246 -2.78 -14.46 13.77
CA ILE A 246 -3.94 -14.12 14.61
C ILE A 246 -3.94 -14.99 15.88
N MET A 247 -3.80 -16.31 15.71
CA MET A 247 -3.72 -17.24 16.83
C MET A 247 -2.55 -16.94 17.76
N LEU A 248 -1.39 -16.58 17.23
CA LEU A 248 -0.23 -16.15 18.03
C LEU A 248 -0.57 -14.92 18.88
N PHE A 249 -1.22 -13.90 18.32
CA PHE A 249 -1.63 -12.72 19.07
C PHE A 249 -2.59 -13.07 20.20
N LEU A 250 -3.60 -13.89 19.92
CA LEU A 250 -4.60 -14.32 20.91
C LEU A 250 -3.98 -15.18 22.01
N LEU A 251 -3.13 -16.16 21.65
CA LEU A 251 -2.49 -17.06 22.60
C LEU A 251 -1.50 -16.32 23.49
N VAL A 252 -0.63 -15.47 22.93
CA VAL A 252 0.32 -14.70 23.73
C VAL A 252 -0.39 -13.70 24.64
N ALA A 253 -1.47 -13.06 24.17
CA ALA A 253 -2.29 -12.19 24.99
C ALA A 253 -2.96 -12.94 26.15
N ALA A 254 -3.56 -14.11 25.87
CA ALA A 254 -4.16 -14.96 26.88
C ALA A 254 -3.14 -15.45 27.93
N LEU A 255 -1.96 -15.88 27.48
CA LEU A 255 -0.85 -16.30 28.36
C LEU A 255 -0.34 -15.13 29.23
N ARG A 256 -0.38 -13.90 28.70
CA ARG A 256 -0.03 -12.68 29.44
C ARG A 256 -1.20 -12.09 30.24
N LYS A 257 -2.33 -12.81 30.33
CA LYS A 257 -3.54 -12.42 31.06
C LYS A 257 -4.14 -11.07 30.59
N VAL A 258 -3.99 -10.78 29.30
CA VAL A 258 -4.64 -9.63 28.65
C VAL A 258 -6.09 -9.98 28.35
N ALA A 259 -7.00 -9.04 28.61
CA ALA A 259 -8.43 -9.18 28.31
C ALA A 259 -8.66 -9.06 26.79
N VAL A 260 -8.60 -10.21 26.10
CA VAL A 260 -8.50 -10.27 24.63
C VAL A 260 -9.69 -9.62 23.93
N TYR A 261 -10.91 -9.85 24.42
CA TYR A 261 -12.13 -9.31 23.81
C TYR A 261 -12.20 -7.79 23.96
N GLU A 262 -11.94 -7.29 25.16
CA GLU A 262 -11.97 -5.87 25.51
C GLU A 262 -10.90 -5.11 24.72
N SER A 263 -9.69 -5.68 24.63
CA SER A 263 -8.59 -5.14 23.81
C SER A 263 -8.98 -5.08 22.33
N PHE A 264 -9.60 -6.15 21.81
CA PHE A 264 -10.08 -6.16 20.44
C PHE A 264 -11.12 -5.06 20.19
N VAL A 265 -12.10 -4.90 21.07
CA VAL A 265 -13.16 -3.88 20.95
C VAL A 265 -12.57 -2.47 21.02
N GLU A 266 -11.59 -2.24 21.90
CA GLU A 266 -10.87 -0.96 21.98
C GLU A 266 -10.16 -0.63 20.66
N GLY A 267 -9.40 -1.57 20.10
CA GLY A 267 -8.72 -1.38 18.82
C GLY A 267 -9.70 -1.22 17.65
N ALA A 268 -10.81 -1.95 17.67
CA ALA A 268 -11.85 -1.85 16.65
C ALA A 268 -12.49 -0.45 16.60
N ARG A 269 -12.71 0.19 17.76
CA ARG A 269 -13.20 1.58 17.82
C ARG A 269 -12.23 2.56 17.17
N GLN A 270 -10.92 2.39 17.38
CA GLN A 270 -9.92 3.21 16.70
C GLN A 270 -10.00 3.05 15.17
N GLY A 271 -10.24 1.82 14.68
CA GLY A 271 -10.43 1.53 13.25
C GLY A 271 -11.64 2.24 12.67
N PHE A 272 -12.74 2.25 13.41
CA PHE A 272 -13.94 2.98 13.05
C PHE A 272 -13.68 4.50 12.93
N ASP A 273 -12.97 5.10 13.89
CA ASP A 273 -12.63 6.53 13.84
C ASP A 273 -11.71 6.88 12.67
N VAL A 274 -10.76 6.01 12.35
CA VAL A 274 -9.91 6.16 11.16
C VAL A 274 -10.76 6.17 9.89
N ALA A 275 -11.62 5.16 9.72
CA ALA A 275 -12.51 5.05 8.56
C ALA A 275 -13.37 6.30 8.39
N LYS A 276 -14.04 6.73 9.46
CA LYS A 276 -14.89 7.93 9.47
C LYS A 276 -14.16 9.18 8.95
N ASN A 277 -12.90 9.36 9.36
CA ASN A 277 -12.10 10.52 8.96
C ASN A 277 -11.61 10.47 7.50
N LEU A 278 -11.59 9.28 6.87
CA LEU A 278 -11.14 9.13 5.48
C LEU A 278 -12.25 9.45 4.46
N LEU A 279 -13.52 9.24 4.82
CA LEU A 279 -14.66 9.39 3.90
C LEU A 279 -14.66 10.74 3.14
N PRO A 280 -14.51 11.92 3.78
CA PRO A 280 -14.58 13.19 3.06
C PRO A 280 -13.50 13.34 1.99
N TYR A 281 -12.28 12.89 2.28
CA TYR A 281 -11.15 12.94 1.36
C TYR A 281 -11.35 11.98 0.19
N LEU A 282 -11.86 10.78 0.46
CA LEU A 282 -12.14 9.78 -0.56
C LEU A 282 -13.23 10.28 -1.54
N VAL A 283 -14.33 10.83 -1.02
CA VAL A 283 -15.39 11.43 -1.84
C VAL A 283 -14.83 12.53 -2.72
N ALA A 284 -14.12 13.50 -2.13
CA ALA A 284 -13.60 14.65 -2.85
C ALA A 284 -12.68 14.24 -4.00
N MET A 285 -11.75 13.32 -3.75
CA MET A 285 -10.77 12.88 -4.74
C MET A 285 -11.37 11.96 -5.81
N LEU A 286 -12.20 10.98 -5.44
CA LEU A 286 -12.82 10.07 -6.41
C LEU A 286 -13.74 10.83 -7.37
N CYS A 287 -14.51 11.79 -6.87
CA CYS A 287 -15.36 12.64 -7.72
C CYS A 287 -14.53 13.46 -8.72
N ALA A 288 -13.43 14.07 -8.28
CA ALA A 288 -12.55 14.85 -9.17
C ALA A 288 -11.91 13.97 -10.27
N VAL A 289 -11.42 12.79 -9.88
CA VAL A 289 -10.84 11.82 -10.82
C VAL A 289 -11.89 11.26 -11.78
N GLY A 290 -13.10 10.97 -11.29
CA GLY A 290 -14.22 10.51 -12.11
C GLY A 290 -14.58 11.49 -13.21
N VAL A 291 -14.74 12.77 -12.84
CA VAL A 291 -15.02 13.85 -13.80
C VAL A 291 -13.89 14.02 -14.82
N LEU A 292 -12.64 13.98 -14.37
CA LEU A 292 -11.48 14.05 -15.26
C LEU A 292 -11.48 12.90 -16.27
N ARG A 293 -11.74 11.67 -15.83
CA ARG A 293 -11.83 10.51 -16.70
C ARG A 293 -13.02 10.59 -17.66
N ALA A 294 -14.20 10.95 -17.17
CA ALA A 294 -15.42 11.05 -17.98
C ALA A 294 -15.33 12.17 -19.04
N SER A 295 -14.56 13.23 -18.76
CA SER A 295 -14.32 14.31 -19.73
C SER A 295 -13.45 13.91 -20.93
N GLY A 296 -12.80 12.75 -20.89
CA GLY A 296 -11.82 12.33 -21.91
C GLY A 296 -10.46 13.02 -21.83
N ALA A 297 -10.22 13.84 -20.78
CA ALA A 297 -8.93 14.50 -20.58
C ALA A 297 -7.75 13.51 -20.51
N LEU A 298 -7.95 12.35 -19.86
CA LEU A 298 -6.94 11.30 -19.79
C LEU A 298 -6.69 10.68 -21.17
N ASP A 299 -7.73 10.45 -21.96
CA ASP A 299 -7.60 9.88 -23.30
C ASP A 299 -6.80 10.81 -24.21
N PHE A 300 -7.10 12.12 -24.20
CA PHE A 300 -6.30 13.12 -24.93
C PHE A 300 -4.82 13.11 -24.53
N ALA A 301 -4.53 12.96 -23.24
CA ALA A 301 -3.16 12.89 -22.75
C ALA A 301 -2.45 11.62 -23.22
N LEU A 302 -3.12 10.47 -23.15
CA LEU A 302 -2.57 9.18 -23.61
C LEU A 302 -2.36 9.17 -25.11
N ASP A 303 -3.27 9.73 -25.90
CA ASP A 303 -3.13 9.83 -27.35
C ASP A 303 -1.95 10.73 -27.74
N GLY A 304 -1.72 11.82 -27.01
CA GLY A 304 -0.53 12.66 -27.17
C GLY A 304 0.77 11.89 -26.90
N ILE A 305 0.81 11.08 -25.83
CA ILE A 305 1.96 10.22 -25.52
C ILE A 305 2.12 9.15 -26.61
N ARG A 306 1.02 8.51 -27.04
CA ARG A 306 1.03 7.49 -28.09
C ARG A 306 1.62 8.05 -29.38
N TRP A 307 1.21 9.25 -29.78
CA TRP A 307 1.72 9.94 -30.95
C TRP A 307 3.24 10.18 -30.84
N LEU A 308 3.74 10.72 -29.72
CA LEU A 308 5.17 10.95 -29.51
C LEU A 308 6.02 9.66 -29.53
N VAL A 309 5.52 8.59 -28.91
CA VAL A 309 6.19 7.29 -28.84
C VAL A 309 6.23 6.63 -30.23
N ALA A 310 5.13 6.71 -30.98
CA ALA A 310 5.03 6.19 -32.33
C ALA A 310 5.99 6.91 -33.30
N GLU A 311 6.08 8.24 -33.24
CA GLU A 311 7.04 9.04 -34.02
C GLU A 311 8.50 8.69 -33.69
N SER A 312 8.76 8.22 -32.48
CA SER A 312 10.08 7.76 -32.04
C SER A 312 10.40 6.32 -32.45
N GLY A 313 9.46 5.61 -33.12
CA GLY A 313 9.60 4.22 -33.53
C GLY A 313 9.58 3.20 -32.38
N LEU A 314 9.07 3.59 -31.21
CA LEU A 314 9.00 2.76 -30.01
C LEU A 314 7.64 2.04 -29.89
N ASP A 315 7.60 0.96 -29.12
CA ASP A 315 6.38 0.19 -28.86
C ASP A 315 5.40 0.99 -27.98
N THR A 316 4.18 1.21 -28.46
CA THR A 316 3.16 2.00 -27.77
C THR A 316 2.31 1.19 -26.78
N ARG A 317 2.44 -0.14 -26.70
CA ARG A 317 1.56 -0.98 -25.87
C ARG A 317 1.61 -0.64 -24.38
N PHE A 318 2.74 -0.09 -23.90
CA PHE A 318 2.82 0.35 -22.51
C PHE A 318 1.98 1.59 -22.20
N VAL A 319 1.62 2.39 -23.23
CA VAL A 319 0.83 3.61 -23.07
C VAL A 319 -0.55 3.27 -22.51
N ASP A 320 -1.13 2.15 -22.94
CA ASP A 320 -2.43 1.65 -22.44
C ASP A 320 -2.37 1.24 -20.95
N ALA A 321 -1.19 0.96 -20.42
CA ALA A 321 -0.99 0.60 -19.02
C ALA A 321 -0.74 1.82 -18.11
N LEU A 322 -0.43 3.01 -18.66
CA LEU A 322 -0.12 4.22 -17.89
C LEU A 322 -1.21 4.66 -16.91
N PRO A 323 -2.53 4.56 -17.22
CA PRO A 323 -3.57 4.94 -16.27
C PRO A 323 -3.63 4.08 -15.00
N THR A 324 -2.98 2.92 -15.03
CA THR A 324 -2.97 1.93 -13.94
C THR A 324 -1.60 1.78 -13.27
N ALA A 325 -0.58 2.50 -13.75
CA ALA A 325 0.80 2.50 -13.26
C ALA A 325 1.05 3.66 -12.29
#